data_AF-R9HTN0-F1
#
_entry.id   AF-R9HTN0-F1
#
_cell.length_a   1.000
_cell.length_b   1.000
_cell.length_c   1.000
_cell.angle_alpha   90.00
_cell.angle_beta   90.00
_cell.angle_gamma   90.00
#
_symmetry.space_group_name_H-M   'P 1'
#
loop_
_entity.id
_entity.type
_entity.pdbx_description
1 polymer ?
#
loop_
_entity_poly.entity_id
_entity_poly.type
_entity_poly.pdbx_seq_one_letter_code
_entity_poly.pdbx_strand_id
1 'polypeptide(L)'
;MENYNGIAISNNDKEFVVAFDNFVNGKMQSATNTGKALATIHRYLQSQAFKVCVAYIRQLAVNYRTGYYDERNETTARRAAMMYDTLMNGDEIYDPEYKELKDKSV
;
A
#
# COMPACT_ATOMS: atom_id res chain seq x y z
N MET A 1 9.33 -13.79 13.45
CA MET A 1 8.19 -13.25 12.69
C MET A 1 6.92 -13.76 13.37
N GLU A 2 5.94 -12.88 13.56
CA GLU A 2 4.64 -13.21 14.12
C GLU A 2 3.58 -13.24 13.00
N ASN A 3 2.53 -14.04 13.17
CA ASN A 3 1.36 -14.01 12.29
C ASN A 3 0.48 -12.82 12.68
N TYR A 4 0.38 -11.82 11.80
CA TYR A 4 -0.52 -10.67 11.94
C TYR A 4 -1.55 -10.70 10.81
N ASN A 5 -2.82 -11.00 11.14
CA ASN A 5 -3.90 -11.17 10.16
C ASN A 5 -3.55 -12.11 8.98
N GLY A 6 -2.79 -13.18 9.26
CA GLY A 6 -2.34 -14.15 8.25
C GLY A 6 -1.06 -13.76 7.50
N ILE A 7 -0.39 -12.66 7.87
CA ILE A 7 0.86 -12.20 7.28
C ILE A 7 2.01 -12.41 8.29
N ALA A 8 3.09 -13.05 7.85
CA ALA A 8 4.31 -13.17 8.66
C ALA A 8 5.12 -11.86 8.61
N ILE A 9 5.15 -11.11 9.72
CA ILE A 9 5.90 -9.83 9.84
C ILE A 9 6.76 -9.78 11.11
N SER A 10 7.73 -8.87 11.18
CA SER A 10 8.51 -8.66 12.41
C SER A 10 7.70 -7.91 13.47
N ASN A 11 8.15 -7.96 14.73
CA ASN A 11 7.49 -7.22 15.82
C ASN A 11 7.56 -5.71 15.58
N ASN A 12 8.68 -5.22 15.03
CA ASN A 12 8.84 -3.81 14.68
C ASN A 12 7.86 -3.38 13.58
N ASP A 13 7.63 -4.22 12.56
CA ASP A 13 6.68 -3.92 11.50
C ASP A 13 5.24 -3.88 12.05
N LYS A 14 4.91 -4.81 12.94
CA LYS A 14 3.61 -4.84 13.62
C LYS A 14 3.37 -3.59 14.46
N GLU A 15 4.37 -3.14 15.21
CA GLU A 15 4.30 -1.89 15.97
C GLU A 15 4.05 -0.70 15.05
N PHE A 16 4.72 -0.64 13.89
CA PHE A 16 4.47 0.42 12.91
C PHE A 16 3.05 0.36 12.33
N VAL A 17 2.53 -0.83 11.99
CA VAL A 17 1.15 -0.98 11.51
C VAL A 17 0.16 -0.45 12.53
N VAL A 18 0.33 -0.79 13.81
CA VAL A 18 -0.52 -0.28 14.90
C VAL A 18 -0.38 1.23 15.08
N ALA A 19 0.83 1.77 14.98
CA ALA A 19 1.07 3.20 15.06
C ALA A 19 0.43 3.96 13.89
N PHE A 20 0.53 3.42 12.67
CA PHE A 20 -0.03 3.99 11.47
C PHE A 20 -1.57 3.94 11.49
N ASP A 21 -2.16 2.81 11.90
CA ASP A 21 -3.61 2.67 12.06
C ASP A 21 -4.18 3.69 13.05
N ASN A 22 -3.58 3.78 14.24
CA ASN A 22 -3.94 4.81 15.22
C ASN A 22 -3.73 6.24 14.70
N PHE A 23 -2.73 6.45 13.85
CA PHE A 23 -2.49 7.76 13.25
C PHE A 23 -3.63 8.14 12.31
N VAL A 24 -3.99 7.26 11.37
CA VAL A 24 -5.06 7.54 10.39
C VAL A 24 -6.46 7.50 11.04
N ASN A 25 -6.64 6.74 12.11
CA ASN A 25 -7.88 6.64 12.88
C ASN A 25 -8.00 7.76 13.94
N GLY A 26 -8.00 9.01 13.49
CA GLY A 26 -8.39 10.18 14.31
C GLY A 26 -7.26 11.01 14.92
N LYS A 27 -5.99 10.59 14.86
CA LYS A 27 -4.86 11.45 15.28
C LYS A 27 -4.36 12.37 14.17
N MET A 28 -4.51 11.97 12.91
CA MET A 28 -4.04 12.74 11.76
C MET A 28 -4.87 14.01 11.57
N GLN A 29 -4.21 15.17 11.63
CA GLN A 29 -4.86 16.46 11.38
C GLN A 29 -4.98 16.81 9.90
N SER A 30 -3.99 16.44 9.07
CA SER A 30 -3.99 16.75 7.64
C SER A 30 -3.07 15.82 6.86
N ALA A 31 -3.65 14.96 6.02
CA ALA A 31 -2.88 14.08 5.12
C ALA A 31 -1.94 14.88 4.20
N THR A 32 -2.39 16.04 3.72
CA THR A 32 -1.59 16.92 2.84
C THR A 32 -0.34 17.45 3.53
N ASN A 33 -0.47 17.97 4.75
CA ASN A 33 0.69 18.51 5.48
C ASN A 33 1.62 17.40 5.96
N THR A 34 1.06 16.25 6.39
CA THR A 34 1.86 15.07 6.73
C THR A 34 2.66 14.58 5.53
N GLY A 35 2.05 14.50 4.34
CA GLY A 35 2.75 14.13 3.11
C GLY A 35 3.90 15.08 2.75
N LYS A 36 3.68 16.39 2.89
CA LYS A 36 4.75 17.40 2.71
C LYS A 36 5.90 17.19 3.70
N ALA A 37 5.61 16.94 4.97
CA ALA A 37 6.62 16.68 5.99
C ALA A 37 7.37 15.35 5.75
N LEU A 38 6.68 14.31 5.28
CA LEU A 38 7.35 13.06 4.88
C LEU A 38 8.34 13.28 3.73
N ALA A 39 8.06 14.22 2.82
CA ALA A 39 8.96 14.59 1.74
C ALA A 39 10.18 15.42 2.19
N THR A 40 10.30 15.78 3.48
CA THR A 40 11.47 16.50 4.02
C THR A 40 12.41 15.62 4.85
N ILE A 41 12.09 14.34 5.09
CA ILE A 41 12.99 13.44 5.84
C ILE A 41 14.26 13.13 5.02
N HIS A 42 15.27 12.52 5.64
CA HIS A 42 16.51 12.15 4.94
C HIS A 42 16.24 11.33 3.67
N ARG A 43 16.86 11.69 2.53
CA ARG A 43 16.52 11.15 1.19
C ARG A 43 16.55 9.63 1.12
N TYR A 44 17.51 8.99 1.79
CA TYR A 44 17.56 7.52 1.88
C TYR A 44 16.29 6.95 2.56
N LEU A 45 15.82 7.58 3.63
CA LEU A 45 14.61 7.16 4.35
C LEU A 45 13.35 7.43 3.52
N GLN A 46 13.34 8.48 2.69
CA GLN A 46 12.24 8.71 1.74
C GLN A 46 12.06 7.51 0.81
N SER A 47 13.15 6.97 0.26
CA SER A 47 13.09 5.78 -0.59
C SER A 47 12.60 4.55 0.15
N GLN A 48 12.97 4.36 1.42
CA GLN A 48 12.47 3.24 2.23
C GLN A 48 10.98 3.38 2.55
N ALA A 49 10.54 4.59 2.94
CA ALA A 49 9.13 4.88 3.17
C ALA A 49 8.30 4.68 1.88
N PHE A 50 8.83 5.10 0.74
CA PHE A 50 8.16 4.93 -0.55
C PHE A 50 7.97 3.44 -0.91
N LYS A 51 8.94 2.56 -0.61
CA LYS A 51 8.76 1.11 -0.80
C LYS A 51 7.58 0.56 0.00
N VAL A 52 7.41 1.00 1.25
CA VAL A 52 6.26 0.62 2.08
C VAL A 52 4.95 1.12 1.45
N CYS A 53 4.92 2.36 0.95
CA CYS A 53 3.76 2.91 0.24
C CYS A 53 3.40 2.10 -1.01
N VAL A 54 4.40 1.75 -1.84
CA VAL A 54 4.19 0.96 -3.06
C VAL A 54 3.71 -0.45 -2.72
N ALA A 55 4.27 -1.09 -1.69
CA ALA A 55 3.81 -2.40 -1.23
C ALA A 55 2.36 -2.36 -0.71
N TYR A 56 1.97 -1.30 -0.01
CA TYR A 56 0.58 -1.09 0.42
C TYR A 56 -0.35 -0.89 -0.77
N ILE A 57 0.03 -0.06 -1.75
CA ILE A 57 -0.72 0.14 -2.99
C ILE A 57 -0.88 -1.18 -3.76
N ARG A 58 0.18 -1.99 -3.87
CA ARG A 58 0.13 -3.33 -4.48
C ARG A 58 -0.92 -4.20 -3.80
N GLN A 59 -0.92 -4.27 -2.46
CA GLN A 59 -1.87 -5.13 -1.76
C GLN A 59 -3.33 -4.68 -1.97
N LEU A 60 -3.59 -3.36 -2.00
CA LEU A 60 -4.91 -2.84 -2.35
C LEU A 60 -5.30 -3.14 -3.80
N ALA A 61 -4.34 -3.11 -4.72
CA ALA A 61 -4.55 -3.52 -6.09
C ALA A 61 -4.90 -5.02 -6.19
N VAL A 62 -4.16 -5.90 -5.48
CA VAL A 62 -4.48 -7.33 -5.37
C VAL A 62 -5.89 -7.52 -4.85
N ASN A 63 -6.25 -6.83 -3.77
CA ASN A 63 -7.59 -6.87 -3.20
C ASN A 63 -8.67 -6.49 -4.22
N TYR A 64 -8.42 -5.48 -5.06
CA TYR A 64 -9.33 -5.12 -6.15
C TYR A 64 -9.47 -6.25 -7.19
N ARG A 65 -8.36 -6.86 -7.61
CA ARG A 65 -8.36 -7.97 -8.59
C ARG A 65 -9.04 -9.24 -8.06
N THR A 66 -8.98 -9.49 -6.76
CA THR A 66 -9.58 -10.68 -6.14
C THR A 66 -10.98 -10.44 -5.56
N GLY A 67 -11.52 -9.22 -5.67
CA GLY A 67 -12.80 -8.86 -5.06
C GLY A 67 -12.77 -8.76 -3.52
N TYR A 68 -11.59 -8.70 -2.91
CA TYR A 68 -11.42 -8.57 -1.45
C TYR A 68 -11.53 -7.11 -0.97
N TYR A 69 -12.71 -6.53 -1.15
CA TYR A 69 -13.05 -5.17 -0.73
C TYR A 69 -14.55 -5.07 -0.41
N ASP A 70 -14.96 -3.98 0.24
CA ASP A 70 -16.37 -3.63 0.47
C ASP A 70 -16.67 -2.20 -0.03
N GLU A 71 -17.91 -1.76 0.09
CA GLU A 71 -18.36 -0.44 -0.39
C GLU A 71 -17.53 0.73 0.16
N ARG A 72 -16.93 0.58 1.34
CA ARG A 72 -16.16 1.65 2.01
C ARG A 72 -14.78 1.83 1.40
N ASN A 73 -14.16 0.76 0.87
CA ASN A 73 -12.80 0.80 0.34
C ASN A 73 -12.69 0.47 -1.16
N GLU A 74 -13.78 0.12 -1.85
CA GLU A 74 -13.77 -0.18 -3.30
C GLU A 74 -13.09 0.91 -4.13
N THR A 75 -13.49 2.18 -3.94
CA THR A 75 -12.92 3.29 -4.72
C THR A 75 -11.41 3.42 -4.48
N THR A 76 -10.95 3.16 -3.26
CA THR A 76 -9.54 3.18 -2.91
C THR A 76 -8.79 2.00 -3.53
N ALA A 77 -9.35 0.79 -3.48
CA ALA A 77 -8.78 -0.41 -4.09
C ALA A 77 -8.68 -0.28 -5.62
N ARG A 78 -9.73 0.23 -6.28
CA ARG A 78 -9.73 0.51 -7.71
C ARG A 78 -8.66 1.52 -8.11
N ARG A 79 -8.52 2.62 -7.36
CA ARG A 79 -7.47 3.63 -7.62
C ARG A 79 -6.07 3.05 -7.43
N ALA A 80 -5.87 2.23 -6.40
CA ALA A 80 -4.61 1.53 -6.18
C ALA A 80 -4.27 0.60 -7.37
N ALA A 81 -5.24 -0.16 -7.87
CA ALA A 81 -5.07 -0.98 -9.08
C ALA A 81 -4.69 -0.13 -10.30
N MET A 82 -5.36 1.02 -10.53
CA MET A 82 -4.99 1.93 -11.62
C MET A 82 -3.55 2.45 -11.50
N MET A 83 -3.13 2.85 -10.29
CA MET A 83 -1.76 3.32 -10.04
C MET A 83 -0.74 2.22 -10.28
N TYR A 84 -0.99 1.02 -9.75
CA TYR A 84 -0.06 -0.11 -9.87
C TYR A 84 0.04 -0.61 -11.32
N ASP A 85 -1.08 -0.68 -12.04
CA ASP A 85 -1.12 -0.99 -13.47
C ASP A 85 -0.29 0.01 -14.29
N THR A 86 -0.36 1.30 -13.96
CA THR A 86 0.41 2.34 -14.65
C THR A 86 1.91 2.11 -14.48
N LEU A 87 2.37 1.79 -13.27
CA LEU A 87 3.77 1.49 -13.00
C LEU A 87 4.24 0.24 -13.74
N MET A 88 3.42 -0.81 -13.77
CA MET A 88 3.75 -2.02 -14.53
C MET A 88 3.79 -1.81 -16.04
N ASN A 89 2.80 -1.10 -16.59
CA ASN A 89 2.74 -0.84 -18.04
C ASN A 89 3.86 0.09 -18.52
N GLY A 90 4.45 0.89 -17.61
CA GLY A 90 5.60 1.74 -17.88
C GLY A 90 6.95 1.05 -17.63
N ASP A 91 6.97 -0.26 -17.38
CA ASP A 91 8.17 -1.05 -17.04
C ASP A 91 8.93 -0.56 -15.78
N GLU A 92 8.28 0.23 -14.92
CA GLU A 92 8.85 0.72 -13.66
C GLU A 92 8.85 -0.37 -12.56
N ILE A 93 7.95 -1.35 -12.69
CA ILE A 93 7.81 -2.49 -11.77
C ILE A 93 7.59 -3.77 -12.57
N TYR A 94 8.32 -4.82 -12.22
CA TYR A 94 8.07 -6.19 -12.68
C TYR A 94 7.45 -7.03 -11.58
N ASP A 95 6.20 -7.47 -11.79
CA ASP A 95 5.44 -8.30 -10.84
C ASP A 95 4.61 -9.36 -11.60
N PRO A 96 5.14 -10.58 -11.78
CA PRO A 96 4.46 -11.63 -12.52
C PRO A 96 3.21 -12.17 -11.81
N GLU A 97 3.19 -12.17 -10.48
CA GLU A 97 2.04 -12.67 -9.70
C GLU A 97 0.83 -11.76 -9.87
N TYR A 98 1.04 -10.44 -9.75
CA TYR A 98 -0.03 -9.48 -9.96
C TYR A 98 -0.50 -9.47 -11.42
N LYS A 99 0.42 -9.66 -12.38
CA LYS A 99 0.07 -9.79 -13.80
C LYS A 99 -0.92 -10.93 -14.03
N GLU A 100 -0.66 -12.10 -13.46
CA GLU A 100 -1.55 -13.25 -13.57
C GLU A 100 -2.95 -12.97 -12.99
N LEU A 101 -3.02 -12.29 -11.85
CA LEU A 101 -4.30 -11.89 -11.25
C LEU A 101 -5.05 -10.92 -12.16
N LYS A 102 -4.37 -9.92 -12.72
CA LYS A 102 -4.95 -8.94 -13.63
C LYS A 102 -5.54 -9.62 -14.86
N ASP A 103 -4.82 -10.55 -15.47
CA ASP A 103 -5.25 -11.25 -16.69
C ASP A 103 -6.45 -12.17 -16.45
N LYS A 104 -6.61 -12.72 -15.23
CA LYS A 104 -7.78 -13.52 -14.81
C LYS A 104 -9.01 -12.69 -14.45
N SER A 105 -8.84 -11.39 -14.19
CA SER A 105 -9.92 -10.49 -13.75
C SER A 105 -10.68 -9.84 -14.91
N VAL A 106 -10.34 -10.20 -16.16
CA VAL A 106 -10.94 -9.67 -17.41
C VAL A 106 -12.06 -10.58 -17.88
#